data_AF-A0A3M1F8S5-F1
#
_entry.id   AF-A0A3M1F8S5-F1
#
_cell.length_a   1.000
_cell.length_b   1.000
_cell.length_c   1.000
_cell.angle_alpha   90.00
_cell.angle_beta   90.00
_cell.angle_gamma   90.00
#
_symmetry.space_group_name_H-M   'P 1'
#
loop_
_entity.id
_entity.type
_entity.pdbx_description
1 polymer ?
#
loop_
_entity_poly.entity_id
_entity_poly.type
_entity_poly.pdbx_seq_one_letter_code
_entity_poly.pdbx_strand_id
1 'polypeptide(L)'
;GYELWFERKWATYVWDILIEVGERHGITPTGLVALDIARIEAGLLLIEVDFISARKARTEAQKSSPFELGLGWTVALSTKGDFIGKGALLREREAPSPWCLVGLEVSWEGIERAFEAAGLPPQVAGRASRISVPIHNRLGNPVGRATSSTFSPLLKKFIALATVHRDHATLGETLFYETVIEHRRCSLPATVVETPFFDPPRKRA
;
A
#
# COMPACT_ATOMS: atom_id res chain seq x y z
N GLY A 1 18.42 -1.66 7.11
CA GLY A 1 19.21 -2.83 6.70
C GLY A 1 20.04 -2.50 5.48
N TYR A 2 20.59 -3.50 4.83
CA TYR A 2 21.38 -3.39 3.60
C TYR A 2 20.94 -4.47 2.61
N GLU A 3 21.09 -4.20 1.31
CA GLU A 3 21.05 -5.22 0.27
C GLU A 3 22.49 -5.68 0.00
N LEU A 4 22.75 -6.99 0.11
CA LEU A 4 24.07 -7.57 -0.10
C LEU A 4 24.13 -8.18 -1.49
N TRP A 5 24.98 -7.60 -2.35
CA TRP A 5 25.20 -8.04 -3.72
C TRP A 5 26.57 -8.72 -3.82
N PHE A 6 26.61 -9.99 -4.22
CA PHE A 6 27.83 -10.80 -4.34
C PHE A 6 27.69 -11.86 -5.44
N GLU A 7 28.81 -12.44 -5.89
CA GLU A 7 28.78 -13.52 -6.90
C GLU A 7 28.01 -14.75 -6.38
N ARG A 8 27.22 -15.38 -7.26
CA ARG A 8 26.36 -16.53 -6.94
C ARG A 8 27.08 -17.65 -6.18
N LYS A 9 28.35 -17.91 -6.47
CA LYS A 9 29.16 -18.97 -5.82
C LYS A 9 29.30 -18.78 -4.31
N TRP A 10 29.10 -17.56 -3.80
CA TRP A 10 29.18 -17.23 -2.37
C TRP A 10 27.85 -17.26 -1.64
N ALA A 11 26.73 -17.57 -2.30
CA ALA A 11 25.40 -17.39 -1.74
C ALA A 11 25.14 -18.16 -0.44
N THR A 12 25.47 -19.46 -0.40
CA THR A 12 25.31 -20.27 0.82
C THR A 12 26.29 -19.86 1.90
N TYR A 13 27.55 -19.60 1.54
CA TYR A 13 28.59 -19.17 2.47
C TYR A 13 28.22 -17.86 3.20
N VAL A 14 27.77 -16.85 2.46
CA VAL A 14 27.34 -15.57 3.06
C VAL A 14 26.09 -15.76 3.91
N TRP A 15 25.14 -16.58 3.46
CA TRP A 15 23.93 -16.89 4.23
C TRP A 15 24.27 -17.53 5.58
N ASP A 16 25.08 -18.59 5.58
CA ASP A 16 25.41 -19.36 6.78
C ASP A 16 26.13 -18.48 7.80
N ILE A 17 27.11 -17.67 7.36
CA ILE A 17 27.82 -16.73 8.25
C ILE A 17 26.89 -15.69 8.87
N LEU A 18 25.95 -15.13 8.10
CA LEU A 18 25.03 -14.13 8.62
C LEU A 18 24.08 -14.72 9.65
N ILE A 19 23.60 -15.95 9.44
CA ILE A 19 22.75 -16.65 10.40
C ILE A 19 23.54 -16.96 11.68
N GLU A 20 24.76 -17.50 11.56
CA GLU A 20 25.62 -17.82 12.70
C GLU A 20 25.93 -16.57 13.55
N VAL A 21 26.44 -15.51 12.94
CA VAL A 21 26.80 -14.27 13.66
C VAL A 21 25.56 -13.55 14.20
N GLY A 22 24.44 -13.66 13.49
CA GLY A 22 23.18 -13.01 13.85
C GLY A 22 22.39 -13.73 14.94
N GLU A 23 22.73 -14.97 15.31
CA GLU A 23 21.99 -15.77 16.30
C GLU A 23 21.87 -15.04 17.63
N ARG A 24 22.96 -14.42 18.11
CA ARG A 24 22.99 -13.60 19.34
C ARG A 24 22.07 -12.37 19.29
N HIS A 25 21.61 -12.00 18.10
CA HIS A 25 20.69 -10.88 17.86
C HIS A 25 19.26 -11.37 17.52
N GLY A 26 18.99 -12.67 17.59
CA GLY A 26 17.69 -13.25 17.23
C GLY A 26 17.40 -13.16 15.74
N ILE A 27 18.43 -13.21 14.88
CA ILE A 27 18.23 -13.23 13.43
C ILE A 27 17.32 -14.40 13.04
N THR A 28 16.38 -14.14 12.14
CA THR A 28 15.48 -15.17 11.62
C THR A 28 15.29 -14.97 10.11
N PRO A 29 15.20 -16.05 9.32
CA PRO A 29 14.83 -15.96 7.92
C PRO A 29 13.46 -15.30 7.77
N THR A 30 13.33 -14.37 6.83
CA THR A 30 12.05 -13.75 6.48
C THR A 30 11.67 -14.04 5.04
N GLY A 31 10.39 -14.33 4.83
CA GLY A 31 9.84 -14.68 3.53
C GLY A 31 9.04 -13.54 2.88
N LEU A 32 8.61 -13.78 1.64
CA LEU A 32 7.85 -12.80 0.86
C LEU A 32 6.51 -12.40 1.50
N VAL A 33 5.86 -13.28 2.26
CA VAL A 33 4.59 -12.97 2.94
C VAL A 33 4.79 -11.87 3.98
N ALA A 34 5.84 -11.97 4.80
CA ALA A 34 6.18 -10.95 5.79
C ALA A 34 6.65 -9.65 5.11
N LEU A 35 7.42 -9.76 4.01
CA LEU A 35 7.86 -8.60 3.24
C LEU A 35 6.68 -7.83 2.61
N ASP A 36 5.65 -8.53 2.13
CA ASP A 36 4.46 -7.89 1.55
C ASP A 36 3.59 -7.18 2.59
N ILE A 37 3.63 -7.62 3.85
CA ILE A 37 3.01 -6.88 4.96
C ILE A 37 3.85 -5.64 5.29
N ALA A 38 5.16 -5.82 5.52
CA ALA A 38 6.08 -4.76 5.90
C ALA A 38 6.12 -3.61 4.87
N ARG A 39 6.03 -3.92 3.57
CA ARG A 39 5.98 -2.89 2.53
C ARG A 39 4.70 -2.06 2.58
N ILE A 40 3.55 -2.66 2.91
CA ILE A 40 2.29 -1.92 3.06
C ILE A 40 2.38 -1.03 4.30
N GLU A 41 2.88 -1.56 5.41
CA GLU A 41 3.13 -0.79 6.63
C GLU A 41 4.03 0.44 6.35
N ALA A 42 5.08 0.26 5.54
CA ALA A 42 5.99 1.32 5.11
C ALA A 42 5.44 2.20 3.95
N GLY A 43 4.19 2.01 3.51
CA GLY A 43 3.58 2.79 2.43
C GLY A 43 4.23 2.60 1.05
N LEU A 44 5.00 1.52 0.85
CA LEU A 44 5.72 1.25 -0.39
C LEU A 44 4.80 0.60 -1.43
N LEU A 45 4.84 1.16 -2.64
CA LEU A 45 4.03 0.73 -3.77
C LEU A 45 4.64 -0.44 -4.52
N LEU A 46 3.79 -1.36 -4.94
CA LEU A 46 4.13 -2.49 -5.78
C LEU A 46 3.63 -2.26 -7.20
N ILE A 47 4.55 -2.26 -8.17
CA ILE A 47 4.21 -2.11 -9.59
C ILE A 47 3.26 -3.24 -10.04
N GLU A 48 2.31 -2.91 -10.91
CA GLU A 48 1.24 -3.78 -11.41
C GLU A 48 0.18 -4.18 -10.37
N VAL A 49 0.33 -3.74 -9.13
CA VAL A 49 -0.68 -3.89 -8.07
C VAL A 49 -1.25 -2.53 -7.71
N ASP A 50 -0.39 -1.62 -7.24
CA ASP A 50 -0.80 -0.29 -6.79
C ASP A 50 -0.86 0.72 -7.95
N PHE A 51 -0.09 0.50 -9.01
CA PHE A 51 -0.12 1.33 -10.21
C PHE A 51 0.29 0.55 -11.47
N ILE A 52 -0.16 1.01 -12.64
CA ILE A 52 0.23 0.43 -13.92
C ILE A 52 1.18 1.42 -14.62
N SER A 53 2.36 0.92 -15.00
CA SER A 53 3.32 1.76 -15.73
C SER A 53 2.74 2.24 -17.07
N ALA A 54 3.09 3.45 -17.49
CA ALA A 54 2.63 4.01 -18.76
C ALA A 54 2.96 3.14 -19.99
N ARG A 55 3.98 2.28 -19.91
CA ARG A 55 4.34 1.32 -20.98
C ARG A 55 3.42 0.10 -21.05
N LYS A 56 2.74 -0.25 -19.96
CA LYS A 56 1.86 -1.42 -19.85
C LYS A 56 0.38 -1.05 -19.75
N ALA A 57 0.06 0.22 -19.53
CA ALA A 57 -1.30 0.72 -19.54
C ALA A 57 -1.94 0.52 -20.93
N ARG A 58 -3.12 -0.07 -20.95
CA ARG A 58 -3.90 -0.32 -22.19
C ARG A 58 -4.85 0.81 -22.51
N THR A 59 -5.24 1.60 -21.50
CA THR A 59 -6.11 2.77 -21.63
C THR A 59 -5.54 3.94 -20.85
N GLU A 60 -5.94 5.17 -21.18
CA GLU A 60 -5.52 6.37 -20.44
C GLU A 60 -5.87 6.29 -18.95
N ALA A 61 -7.06 5.76 -18.62
CA ALA A 61 -7.53 5.62 -17.25
C ALA A 61 -6.72 4.63 -16.39
N GLN A 62 -5.85 3.82 -16.99
CA GLN A 62 -4.94 2.93 -16.27
C GLN A 62 -3.60 3.58 -15.94
N LYS A 63 -3.25 4.69 -16.59
CA LYS A 63 -1.98 5.36 -16.35
C LYS A 63 -1.98 5.93 -14.94
N SER A 64 -0.82 5.90 -14.32
CA SER A 64 -0.58 6.60 -13.08
C SER A 64 0.63 7.51 -13.18
N SER A 65 0.52 8.73 -12.68
CA SER A 65 1.62 9.67 -12.57
C SER A 65 2.32 9.56 -11.21
N PRO A 66 3.59 9.99 -11.09
CA PRO A 66 4.23 10.14 -9.79
C PRO A 66 3.46 11.08 -8.84
N PHE A 67 2.71 12.06 -9.34
CA PHE A 67 1.94 12.98 -8.49
C PHE A 67 0.69 12.31 -7.90
N GLU A 68 -0.02 11.51 -8.70
CA GLU A 68 -1.14 10.69 -8.22
C GLU A 68 -0.67 9.69 -7.16
N LEU A 69 0.54 9.15 -7.32
CA LEU A 69 1.09 8.12 -6.44
C LEU A 69 1.77 8.66 -5.17
N GLY A 70 1.74 9.97 -4.93
CA GLY A 70 2.48 10.58 -3.81
C GLY A 70 4.00 10.54 -3.96
N LEU A 71 4.51 10.18 -5.14
CA LEU A 71 5.93 10.10 -5.49
C LEU A 71 6.46 11.37 -6.14
N GLY A 72 5.75 12.50 -6.02
CA GLY A 72 6.15 13.78 -6.60
C GLY A 72 7.55 14.22 -6.18
N TRP A 73 7.99 13.86 -4.96
CA TRP A 73 9.33 14.13 -4.44
C TRP A 73 10.46 13.47 -5.25
N THR A 74 10.16 12.44 -6.04
CA THR A 74 11.12 11.76 -6.92
C THR A 74 11.29 12.47 -8.27
N VAL A 75 10.45 13.48 -8.58
CA VAL A 75 10.41 14.13 -9.88
C VAL A 75 11.26 15.41 -9.89
N ALA A 76 12.44 15.31 -10.50
CA ALA A 76 13.38 16.42 -10.67
C ALA A 76 13.00 17.36 -11.85
N LEU A 77 11.87 18.06 -11.78
CA LEU A 77 11.39 18.93 -12.87
C LEU A 77 12.34 20.11 -13.19
N SER A 78 12.92 20.72 -12.15
CA SER A 78 13.76 21.92 -12.26
C SER A 78 15.25 21.63 -12.37
N THR A 79 15.73 20.57 -11.71
CA THR A 79 17.17 20.26 -11.58
C THR A 79 17.68 19.31 -12.66
N LYS A 80 16.80 18.48 -13.23
CA LYS A 80 17.14 17.60 -14.35
C LYS A 80 16.79 18.29 -15.67
N GLY A 81 17.60 18.05 -16.69
CA GLY A 81 17.32 18.44 -18.09
C GLY A 81 16.06 17.77 -18.65
N ASP A 82 16.05 17.47 -19.93
CA ASP A 82 14.91 16.77 -20.52
C ASP A 82 14.87 15.28 -20.12
N PHE A 83 13.67 14.73 -19.97
CA PHE A 83 13.44 13.30 -19.70
C PHE A 83 12.05 12.85 -20.17
N ILE A 84 11.93 11.56 -20.45
CA ILE A 84 10.68 10.95 -20.92
C ILE A 84 9.56 11.23 -19.92
N GLY A 85 8.52 11.93 -20.35
CA GLY A 85 7.35 12.28 -19.54
C GLY A 85 7.40 13.66 -18.89
N LYS A 86 8.52 14.41 -18.96
CA LYS A 86 8.65 15.75 -18.34
C LYS A 86 7.53 16.70 -18.74
N GLY A 87 7.25 16.81 -20.05
CA GLY A 87 6.18 17.67 -20.56
C GLY A 87 4.78 17.26 -20.09
N ALA A 88 4.52 15.96 -19.89
CA ALA A 88 3.25 15.49 -19.35
C ALA A 88 3.09 15.87 -17.87
N LEU A 89 4.16 15.70 -17.08
CA LEU A 89 4.18 16.07 -15.66
C LEU A 89 4.06 17.59 -15.46
N LEU A 90 4.63 18.41 -16.36
CA LEU A 90 4.43 19.86 -16.31
C LEU A 90 2.96 20.25 -16.50
N ARG A 91 2.27 19.64 -17.47
CA ARG A 91 0.83 19.87 -17.70
C ARG A 91 -0.02 19.40 -16.52
N GLU A 92 0.30 18.25 -15.94
CA GLU A 92 -0.41 17.75 -14.76
C GLU A 92 -0.25 18.67 -13.54
N ARG A 93 0.89 19.36 -13.40
CA ARG A 93 1.05 20.35 -12.33
C ARG A 93 0.10 21.54 -12.49
N GLU A 94 -0.26 21.89 -13.71
CA GLU A 94 -1.21 22.97 -14.03
C GLU A 94 -2.67 22.48 -13.94
N ALA A 95 -2.91 21.22 -14.32
CA ALA A 95 -4.20 20.54 -14.24
C ALA A 95 -4.03 19.21 -13.48
N PRO A 96 -4.11 19.23 -12.13
CA PRO A 96 -3.87 18.05 -11.31
C PRO A 96 -4.84 16.92 -11.64
N SER A 97 -4.34 15.69 -11.54
CA SER A 97 -5.22 14.53 -11.65
C SER A 97 -6.32 14.54 -10.59
N PRO A 98 -7.54 14.11 -10.94
CA PRO A 98 -8.61 13.86 -9.98
C PRO A 98 -8.31 12.65 -9.09
N TRP A 99 -7.30 11.82 -9.39
CA TRP A 99 -6.94 10.65 -8.58
C TRP A 99 -5.76 10.94 -7.68
N CYS A 100 -5.73 10.28 -6.53
CA CYS A 100 -4.57 10.28 -5.65
C CYS A 100 -4.52 9.01 -4.78
N LEU A 101 -3.31 8.67 -4.35
CA LEU A 101 -3.04 7.59 -3.41
C LEU A 101 -3.23 8.07 -1.97
N VAL A 102 -3.94 7.28 -1.17
CA VAL A 102 -4.14 7.47 0.25
C VAL A 102 -3.90 6.18 1.04
N GLY A 103 -3.65 6.33 2.35
CA GLY A 103 -3.77 5.22 3.29
C GLY A 103 -5.19 5.12 3.83
N LEU A 104 -5.65 3.90 4.08
CA LEU A 104 -6.92 3.62 4.76
C LEU A 104 -6.66 2.73 5.98
N GLU A 105 -7.28 3.10 7.09
CA GLU A 105 -7.39 2.25 8.28
C GLU A 105 -8.84 1.74 8.39
N VAL A 106 -9.05 0.44 8.19
CA VAL A 106 -10.37 -0.18 8.28
C VAL A 106 -10.73 -0.41 9.74
N SER A 107 -11.92 0.02 10.13
CA SER A 107 -12.45 -0.05 11.49
C SER A 107 -12.52 -1.49 11.98
N TRP A 108 -11.85 -1.78 13.10
CA TRP A 108 -11.93 -3.08 13.77
C TRP A 108 -13.37 -3.39 14.19
N GLU A 109 -14.07 -2.45 14.82
CA GLU A 109 -15.48 -2.63 15.18
C GLU A 109 -16.37 -2.91 13.96
N GLY A 110 -16.05 -2.31 12.81
CA GLY A 110 -16.73 -2.59 11.53
C GLY A 110 -16.55 -4.04 11.09
N ILE A 111 -15.32 -4.56 11.22
CA ILE A 111 -14.99 -5.96 10.95
C ILE A 111 -15.76 -6.86 11.92
N GLU A 112 -15.69 -6.59 13.23
CA GLU A 112 -16.37 -7.39 14.26
C GLU A 112 -17.87 -7.49 14.00
N ARG A 113 -18.55 -6.36 13.79
CA ARG A 113 -19.99 -6.34 13.48
C ARG A 113 -20.32 -7.15 12.21
N ALA A 114 -19.48 -7.08 11.18
CA ALA A 114 -19.73 -7.78 9.93
C ALA A 114 -19.57 -9.31 10.09
N PHE A 115 -18.59 -9.78 10.86
CA PHE A 115 -18.43 -11.20 11.20
C PHE A 115 -19.52 -11.69 12.18
N GLU A 116 -19.87 -10.90 13.18
CA GLU A 116 -20.94 -11.22 14.13
C GLU A 116 -22.29 -11.37 13.42
N ALA A 117 -22.62 -10.47 12.47
CA ALA A 117 -23.81 -10.59 11.64
C ALA A 117 -23.83 -11.87 10.78
N ALA A 118 -22.66 -12.49 10.57
CA ALA A 118 -22.53 -13.79 9.92
C ALA A 118 -22.50 -14.97 10.89
N GLY A 119 -22.58 -14.75 12.21
CA GLY A 119 -22.49 -15.79 13.23
C GLY A 119 -21.07 -16.33 13.43
N LEU A 120 -20.05 -15.53 13.11
CA LEU A 120 -18.65 -15.93 13.13
C LEU A 120 -17.83 -15.05 14.09
N PRO A 121 -16.76 -15.60 14.69
CA PRO A 121 -15.74 -14.76 15.32
C PRO A 121 -15.01 -13.93 14.25
N PRO A 122 -14.51 -12.72 14.59
CA PRO A 122 -13.72 -11.91 13.68
C PRO A 122 -12.50 -12.67 13.15
N GLN A 123 -12.24 -12.58 11.85
CA GLN A 123 -11.08 -13.20 11.23
C GLN A 123 -10.27 -12.17 10.44
N VAL A 124 -8.95 -12.29 10.51
CA VAL A 124 -8.02 -11.50 9.70
C VAL A 124 -7.09 -12.41 8.92
N ALA A 125 -6.81 -12.04 7.67
CA ALA A 125 -5.88 -12.79 6.85
C ALA A 125 -4.44 -12.59 7.38
N GLY A 126 -3.72 -13.69 7.59
CA GLY A 126 -2.28 -13.68 7.90
C GLY A 126 -1.37 -13.36 6.71
N ARG A 127 -1.90 -12.72 5.67
CA ARG A 127 -1.18 -12.35 4.44
C ARG A 127 -1.73 -11.04 3.89
N ALA A 128 -0.91 -10.31 3.16
CA ALA A 128 -1.37 -9.19 2.37
C ALA A 128 -2.23 -9.67 1.19
N SER A 129 -3.24 -8.87 0.84
CA SER A 129 -4.01 -8.96 -0.39
C SER A 129 -3.47 -7.96 -1.40
N ARG A 130 -3.40 -8.38 -2.66
CA ARG A 130 -3.09 -7.54 -3.84
C ARG A 130 -4.30 -7.44 -4.77
N ILE A 131 -5.47 -7.84 -4.28
CA ILE A 131 -6.71 -7.83 -5.04
C ILE A 131 -7.33 -6.45 -4.88
N SER A 132 -7.64 -5.82 -6.01
CA SER A 132 -8.31 -4.53 -6.01
C SER A 132 -9.72 -4.66 -5.44
N VAL A 133 -10.07 -3.78 -4.52
CA VAL A 133 -11.35 -3.75 -3.82
C VAL A 133 -11.99 -2.37 -3.96
N PRO A 134 -13.27 -2.26 -4.36
CA PRO A 134 -13.94 -0.96 -4.46
C PRO A 134 -14.00 -0.21 -3.12
N ILE A 135 -13.81 1.10 -3.19
CA ILE A 135 -14.02 2.03 -2.07
C ILE A 135 -15.23 2.91 -2.37
N HIS A 136 -16.12 3.05 -1.40
CA HIS A 136 -17.33 3.85 -1.52
C HIS A 136 -17.31 5.04 -0.55
N ASN A 137 -18.04 6.10 -0.90
CA ASN A 137 -18.37 7.15 0.07
C ASN A 137 -19.61 6.78 0.90
N ARG A 138 -20.01 7.67 1.80
CA ARG A 138 -21.19 7.50 2.68
C ARG A 138 -22.52 7.30 1.95
N LEU A 139 -22.63 7.73 0.70
CA LEU A 139 -23.83 7.55 -0.12
C LEU A 139 -23.83 6.19 -0.86
N GLY A 140 -22.77 5.39 -0.72
CA GLY A 140 -22.62 4.11 -1.43
C GLY A 140 -22.11 4.27 -2.87
N ASN A 141 -21.70 5.47 -3.28
CA ASN A 141 -21.14 5.69 -4.61
C ASN A 141 -19.67 5.24 -4.63
N PRO A 142 -19.21 4.55 -5.69
CA PRO A 142 -17.80 4.19 -5.82
C PRO A 142 -16.94 5.45 -6.04
N VAL A 143 -15.88 5.60 -5.26
CA VAL A 143 -14.98 6.76 -5.28
C VAL A 143 -13.52 6.38 -5.49
N GLY A 144 -13.23 5.09 -5.64
CA GLY A 144 -11.88 4.60 -5.81
C GLY A 144 -11.78 3.11 -5.56
N ARG A 145 -10.56 2.66 -5.29
CA ARG A 145 -10.27 1.26 -4.95
C ARG A 145 -9.06 1.16 -4.01
N ALA A 146 -9.15 0.26 -3.04
CA ALA A 146 -7.98 -0.27 -2.35
C ALA A 146 -7.24 -1.22 -3.30
N THR A 147 -5.93 -1.06 -3.41
CA THR A 147 -5.07 -1.85 -4.31
C THR A 147 -4.32 -2.92 -3.54
N SER A 148 -3.92 -2.61 -2.31
CA SER A 148 -3.20 -3.51 -1.41
C SER A 148 -3.77 -3.38 -0.01
N SER A 149 -4.02 -4.49 0.68
CA SER A 149 -4.55 -4.47 2.05
C SER A 149 -3.98 -5.58 2.91
N THR A 150 -3.87 -5.36 4.22
CA THR A 150 -3.40 -6.38 5.16
C THR A 150 -3.82 -6.06 6.59
N PHE A 151 -3.84 -7.08 7.45
CA PHE A 151 -3.79 -6.85 8.89
C PHE A 151 -2.33 -6.70 9.32
N SER A 152 -1.97 -5.50 9.77
CA SER A 152 -0.64 -5.22 10.31
C SER A 152 -0.49 -5.86 11.69
N PRO A 153 0.39 -6.87 11.85
CA PRO A 153 0.66 -7.45 13.17
C PRO A 153 1.42 -6.47 14.08
N LEU A 154 2.09 -5.47 13.50
CA LEU A 154 2.84 -4.44 14.21
C LEU A 154 1.91 -3.37 14.80
N LEU A 155 0.99 -2.86 13.99
CA LEU A 155 0.07 -1.79 14.36
C LEU A 155 -1.22 -2.31 15.00
N LYS A 156 -1.50 -3.62 14.87
CA LYS A 156 -2.78 -4.26 15.26
C LYS A 156 -3.98 -3.64 14.56
N LYS A 157 -3.81 -3.28 13.29
CA LYS A 157 -4.80 -2.57 12.47
C LYS A 157 -4.94 -3.21 11.11
N PHE A 158 -6.14 -3.18 10.55
CA PHE A 158 -6.35 -3.51 9.15
C PHE A 158 -6.10 -2.26 8.32
N ILE A 159 -5.08 -2.30 7.46
CA ILE A 159 -4.61 -1.15 6.68
C ILE A 159 -4.67 -1.45 5.18
N ALA A 160 -4.85 -0.42 4.37
CA ALA A 160 -4.85 -0.55 2.92
C ALA A 160 -4.25 0.69 2.23
N LEU A 161 -3.53 0.46 1.15
CA LEU A 161 -3.22 1.49 0.16
C LEU A 161 -4.39 1.58 -0.83
N ALA A 162 -4.82 2.79 -1.16
CA ALA A 162 -5.95 3.02 -2.04
C ALA A 162 -5.74 4.18 -2.99
N THR A 163 -6.24 4.05 -4.22
CA THR A 163 -6.40 5.17 -5.14
C THR A 163 -7.84 5.66 -5.07
N VAL A 164 -8.05 6.92 -4.69
CA VAL A 164 -9.37 7.54 -4.56
C VAL A 164 -9.44 8.84 -5.32
N HIS A 165 -10.67 9.28 -5.63
CA HIS A 165 -10.90 10.62 -6.13
C HIS A 165 -10.44 11.65 -5.08
N ARG A 166 -9.81 12.74 -5.51
CA ARG A 166 -9.19 13.75 -4.67
C ARG A 166 -10.15 14.39 -3.67
N ASP A 167 -11.42 14.51 -4.05
CA ASP A 167 -12.49 15.01 -3.18
C ASP A 167 -12.75 14.11 -1.95
N HIS A 168 -12.22 12.88 -1.96
CA HIS A 168 -12.36 11.87 -0.92
C HIS A 168 -11.00 11.50 -0.27
N ALA A 169 -10.00 12.37 -0.42
CA ALA A 169 -8.64 12.14 0.08
C ALA A 169 -8.31 12.92 1.35
N THR A 170 -9.32 13.53 1.98
CA THR A 170 -9.13 14.34 3.18
C THR A 170 -8.78 13.44 4.36
N LEU A 171 -7.68 13.73 5.07
CA LEU A 171 -7.31 12.99 6.28
C LEU A 171 -8.45 13.01 7.30
N GLY A 172 -8.74 11.85 7.89
CA GLY A 172 -9.87 11.66 8.82
C GLY A 172 -11.23 11.44 8.16
N GLU A 173 -11.34 11.57 6.83
CA GLU A 173 -12.58 11.26 6.12
C GLU A 173 -12.94 9.78 6.23
N THR A 174 -14.22 9.49 6.41
CA THR A 174 -14.74 8.12 6.46
C THR A 174 -15.18 7.66 5.08
N LEU A 175 -14.50 6.65 4.56
CA LEU A 175 -14.87 5.88 3.36
C LEU A 175 -15.29 4.47 3.76
N PHE A 176 -15.67 3.66 2.78
CA PHE A 176 -16.12 2.29 3.03
C PHE A 176 -15.40 1.29 2.13
N TYR A 177 -14.70 0.37 2.78
CA TYR A 177 -13.97 -0.74 2.17
C TYR A 177 -14.92 -1.92 1.95
N GLU A 178 -15.05 -2.36 0.69
CA GLU A 178 -15.88 -3.51 0.36
C GLU A 178 -15.21 -4.84 0.72
N THR A 179 -15.97 -5.80 1.25
CA THR A 179 -15.49 -7.18 1.39
C THR A 179 -16.63 -8.16 1.23
N VAL A 180 -16.32 -9.45 1.18
CA VAL A 180 -17.31 -10.53 1.19
C VAL A 180 -17.07 -11.41 2.41
N ILE A 181 -18.10 -11.61 3.23
CA ILE A 181 -18.08 -12.52 4.38
C ILE A 181 -19.26 -13.48 4.22
N GLU A 182 -19.01 -14.78 4.15
CA GLU A 182 -20.03 -15.83 3.96
C GLU A 182 -21.04 -15.50 2.84
N HIS A 183 -20.51 -15.26 1.64
CA HIS A 183 -21.28 -14.90 0.43
C HIS A 183 -22.09 -13.59 0.51
N ARG A 184 -21.92 -12.79 1.57
CA ARG A 184 -22.55 -11.47 1.73
C ARG A 184 -21.55 -10.36 1.51
N ARG A 185 -21.92 -9.41 0.65
CA ARG A 185 -21.16 -8.16 0.47
C ARG A 185 -21.31 -7.30 1.71
N CYS A 186 -20.18 -6.94 2.30
CA CYS A 186 -20.08 -6.09 3.48
C CYS A 186 -19.35 -4.80 3.11
N SER A 187 -19.71 -3.73 3.80
CA SER A 187 -19.11 -2.41 3.62
C SER A 187 -18.55 -1.96 4.96
N LEU A 188 -17.22 -1.99 5.08
CA LEU A 188 -16.52 -1.75 6.34
C LEU A 188 -16.08 -0.28 6.40
N PRO A 189 -16.45 0.48 7.45
CA PRO A 189 -15.95 1.84 7.61
C PRO A 189 -14.43 1.87 7.63
N ALA A 190 -13.83 2.81 6.92
CA ALA A 190 -12.39 3.02 6.87
C ALA A 190 -12.09 4.52 6.94
N THR A 191 -11.02 4.88 7.66
CA THR A 191 -10.59 6.26 7.82
C THR A 191 -9.41 6.53 6.90
N VAL A 192 -9.44 7.65 6.18
CA VAL A 192 -8.30 8.13 5.41
C VAL A 192 -7.20 8.58 6.38
N VAL A 193 -6.00 8.02 6.23
CA VAL A 193 -4.84 8.28 7.11
C VAL A 193 -3.59 8.59 6.29
N GLU A 194 -2.60 9.18 6.95
CA GLU A 194 -1.30 9.43 6.34
C GLU A 194 -0.56 8.12 6.09
N THR A 195 0.25 8.11 5.02
CA THR A 195 1.25 7.07 4.76
C THR A 195 2.64 7.69 4.89
N PRO A 196 3.65 6.90 5.28
CA PRO A 196 3.61 5.49 5.71
C PRO A 196 2.82 5.26 7.02
N PHE A 197 2.26 4.06 7.21
CA PHE A 197 1.53 3.71 8.44
C PHE A 197 2.47 3.46 9.62
N PHE A 198 3.70 3.05 9.32
CA PHE A 198 4.78 2.85 10.27
C PHE A 198 6.09 3.40 9.71
N ASP A 199 6.58 4.48 10.30
CA ASP A 199 7.88 5.09 10.00
C ASP A 199 8.61 5.47 11.28
N PRO A 200 9.29 4.50 11.91
CA PRO A 200 10.06 4.78 13.11
C PRO A 200 11.24 5.68 12.73
N PRO A 201 11.63 6.65 13.60
CA PRO A 201 12.83 7.44 13.39
C PRO A 201 14.00 6.52 13.09
N ARG A 202 14.76 6.85 12.03
CA ARG A 202 15.92 6.08 11.64
C ARG A 202 16.87 5.97 12.83
N LYS A 203 16.94 4.80 13.46
CA LYS A 203 17.90 4.55 14.53
C LYS A 203 19.29 4.71 13.94
N ARG A 204 19.97 5.80 14.31
CA ARG A 204 21.40 5.98 14.07
C ARG A 204 22.10 4.98 14.99
N ALA A 205 22.92 4.12 14.39
CA ALA A 205 23.81 3.24 15.14
C ALA A 205 24.85 4.06 15.91
#